data_AF-A0A946SRS2-F1
#
_entry.id   AF-A0A946SRS2-F1
#
_cell.length_a   1.000
_cell.length_b   1.000
_cell.length_c   1.000
_cell.angle_alpha   90.00
_cell.angle_beta   90.00
_cell.angle_gamma   90.00
#
_symmetry.space_group_name_H-M   'P 1'
#
loop_
_entity.id
_entity.type
_entity.pdbx_description
1 polymer ?
#
loop_
_entity_poly.entity_id
_entity_poly.type
_entity_poly.pdbx_seq_one_letter_code
_entity_poly.pdbx_strand_id
1 'polypeptide(L)'
;MSTVTIEMDQLDTIAAEAFPGYLVRKDLVRQYARQYPVPTYVVEFLLGRYCASTDPDEIEEGLGIVQTQLQGRTVRSGDEELFKARAREDGSVKLIDIVRAKLDPKNDRYVAELPSLTLNNIQIADHLVRENERMLTDGFYAEVTLEYDAILAEETKGLPFRIPSLRPIQMSNPDVLGAMAKARRDFTAEEWRHFLMRSIGLEPSELDEAAQKVVLLRMVPFVERNYNMVELGPRGTGKSHIYQQISPYSHLISGGKVTVAKMFVNNSSGQR
;
A
#
# COMPACT_ATOMS: atom_id res chain seq x y z
N MET A 1 -21.55 -3.51 18.26
CA MET A 1 -21.43 -4.55 17.21
C MET A 1 -20.80 -5.74 17.89
N SER A 2 -21.45 -6.90 17.87
CA SER A 2 -20.92 -8.13 18.46
C SER A 2 -19.58 -8.45 17.80
N THR A 3 -18.49 -8.38 18.57
CA THR A 3 -17.19 -8.89 18.18
C THR A 3 -17.34 -10.39 17.96
N VAL A 4 -17.46 -10.80 16.71
CA VAL A 4 -17.34 -12.22 16.36
C VAL A 4 -15.89 -12.58 16.69
N THR A 5 -15.69 -13.27 17.81
CA THR A 5 -14.43 -13.93 18.11
C THR A 5 -14.24 -15.01 17.06
N ILE A 6 -13.37 -14.75 16.08
CA ILE A 6 -12.96 -15.76 15.12
C ILE A 6 -12.02 -16.71 15.86
N GLU A 7 -12.47 -17.95 16.02
CA GLU A 7 -11.67 -19.03 16.57
C GLU A 7 -10.62 -19.43 15.53
N MET A 8 -9.35 -19.52 15.95
CA MET A 8 -8.27 -19.94 15.07
C MET A 8 -8.45 -21.41 14.72
N ASP A 9 -8.46 -21.73 13.43
CA ASP A 9 -8.45 -23.12 13.01
C ASP A 9 -7.03 -23.71 12.96
N GLN A 10 -6.92 -24.96 12.51
CA GLN A 10 -5.64 -25.65 12.38
C GLN A 10 -4.67 -24.89 11.46
N LEU A 11 -5.16 -24.34 10.35
CA LEU A 11 -4.32 -23.63 9.40
C LEU A 11 -3.79 -22.32 9.99
N ASP A 12 -4.64 -21.62 10.74
CA ASP A 12 -4.25 -20.39 11.45
C ASP A 12 -3.20 -20.68 12.52
N THR A 13 -3.32 -21.82 13.22
CA THR A 13 -2.36 -22.27 14.24
C THR A 13 -0.99 -22.57 13.62
N ILE A 14 -0.95 -23.38 12.55
CA ILE A 14 0.30 -23.70 11.83
C ILE A 14 0.93 -22.41 11.30
N ALA A 15 0.13 -21.51 10.72
CA ALA A 15 0.63 -20.24 10.23
C ALA A 15 1.23 -19.38 11.36
N ALA A 16 0.55 -19.28 12.51
CA ALA A 16 1.02 -18.45 13.62
C ALA A 16 2.36 -18.93 14.18
N GLU A 17 2.55 -20.24 14.26
CA GLU A 17 3.81 -20.85 14.69
C GLU A 17 4.93 -20.67 13.64
N ALA A 18 4.60 -20.83 12.36
CA ALA A 18 5.58 -20.79 11.28
C ALA A 18 6.00 -19.36 10.87
N PHE A 19 5.15 -18.35 11.13
CA PHE A 19 5.31 -16.97 10.67
C PHE A 19 5.21 -15.91 11.79
N PRO A 20 6.02 -16.01 12.86
CA PRO A 20 5.98 -15.05 13.96
C PRO A 20 6.33 -13.65 13.47
N GLY A 21 5.45 -12.68 13.69
CA GLY A 21 5.67 -11.30 13.27
C GLY A 21 5.40 -10.99 11.79
N TYR A 22 4.89 -11.94 11.00
CA TYR A 22 4.54 -11.74 9.59
C TYR A 22 3.04 -11.84 9.31
N LEU A 23 2.26 -12.40 10.23
CA LEU A 23 0.83 -12.57 10.04
C LEU A 23 0.05 -11.29 10.32
N VAL A 24 -0.99 -11.10 9.52
CA VAL A 24 -1.98 -10.05 9.69
C VAL A 24 -3.37 -10.66 9.64
N ARG A 25 -4.12 -10.45 10.72
CA ARG A 25 -5.51 -10.85 10.84
C ARG A 25 -6.42 -10.06 9.89
N LYS A 26 -6.97 -10.74 8.87
CA LYS A 26 -7.76 -10.10 7.80
C LYS A 26 -9.11 -9.57 8.28
N ASP A 27 -9.67 -10.13 9.34
CA ASP A 27 -10.87 -9.62 9.98
C ASP A 27 -10.66 -8.21 10.58
N LEU A 28 -9.50 -7.96 11.18
CA LEU A 28 -9.11 -6.63 11.67
C LEU A 28 -8.94 -5.65 10.51
N VAL A 29 -8.29 -6.09 9.43
CA VAL A 29 -8.12 -5.27 8.21
C VAL A 29 -9.47 -4.78 7.69
N ARG A 30 -10.50 -5.64 7.67
CA ARG A 30 -11.85 -5.30 7.19
C ARG A 30 -12.54 -4.21 8.02
N GLN A 31 -12.15 -4.03 9.29
CA GLN A 31 -12.69 -2.95 10.12
C GLN A 31 -12.25 -1.58 9.59
N TYR A 32 -11.01 -1.45 9.12
CA TYR A 32 -10.47 -0.19 8.61
C TYR A 32 -10.57 -0.05 7.09
N ALA A 33 -10.60 -1.18 6.36
CA ALA A 33 -10.75 -1.19 4.92
C ALA A 33 -12.05 -0.49 4.52
N ARG A 34 -11.94 0.57 3.71
CA ARG A 34 -13.02 1.50 3.29
C ARG A 34 -13.36 2.64 4.25
N GLN A 35 -12.86 2.66 5.49
CA GLN A 35 -13.04 3.81 6.38
C GLN A 35 -12.07 4.95 6.08
N TYR A 36 -10.92 4.62 5.50
CA TYR A 36 -9.84 5.54 5.18
C TYR A 36 -9.52 5.51 3.69
N PRO A 37 -9.12 6.64 3.07
CA PRO A 37 -8.85 6.73 1.64
C PRO A 37 -7.47 6.16 1.26
N VAL A 38 -7.14 4.97 1.76
CA VAL A 38 -5.87 4.27 1.49
C VAL A 38 -6.14 2.82 1.05
N PRO A 39 -5.25 2.21 0.24
CA PRO A 39 -5.34 0.81 -0.16
C PRO A 39 -5.30 -0.15 1.03
N THR A 40 -5.85 -1.35 0.86
CA THR A 40 -5.88 -2.37 1.92
C THR A 40 -4.48 -2.75 2.40
N TYR A 41 -3.50 -2.91 1.49
CA TYR A 41 -2.12 -3.24 1.90
C TYR A 41 -1.47 -2.18 2.81
N VAL A 42 -1.93 -0.92 2.78
CA VAL A 42 -1.43 0.13 3.69
C VAL A 42 -1.93 -0.12 5.11
N VAL A 43 -3.20 -0.49 5.24
CA VAL A 43 -3.78 -0.91 6.52
C VAL A 43 -3.10 -2.18 7.02
N GLU A 44 -2.86 -3.15 6.13
CA GLU A 44 -2.17 -4.40 6.47
C GLU A 44 -0.74 -4.15 6.94
N PHE A 45 -0.01 -3.22 6.34
CA PHE A 45 1.32 -2.84 6.82
C PHE A 45 1.27 -2.29 8.25
N LEU A 46 0.32 -1.40 8.56
CA LEU A 46 0.18 -0.83 9.89
C LEU A 46 -0.21 -1.91 10.92
N LEU A 47 -1.19 -2.76 10.59
CA LEU A 47 -1.59 -3.88 11.43
C LEU A 47 -0.45 -4.91 11.59
N GLY A 48 0.30 -5.23 10.54
CA GLY A 48 1.46 -6.12 10.64
C GLY A 48 2.62 -5.54 11.44
N ARG A 49 2.61 -4.23 11.72
CA ARG A 49 3.60 -3.60 12.57
C ARG A 49 3.22 -3.60 14.05
N TYR A 50 1.92 -3.44 14.36
CA TYR A 50 1.45 -3.24 15.73
C TYR A 50 0.56 -4.38 16.26
N CYS A 51 0.04 -5.25 15.39
CA CYS A 51 -0.93 -6.32 15.69
C CYS A 51 -0.46 -7.68 15.13
N ALA A 52 0.85 -7.93 15.06
CA ALA A 52 1.41 -9.18 14.53
C ALA A 52 1.46 -10.33 15.57
N SER A 53 0.84 -10.12 16.73
CA SER A 53 0.70 -11.10 17.80
C SER A 53 -0.62 -11.85 17.69
N THR A 54 -0.71 -13.00 18.36
CA THR A 54 -1.96 -13.73 18.58
C THR A 54 -2.59 -13.44 19.93
N ASP A 55 -1.90 -12.71 20.81
CA ASP A 55 -2.43 -12.28 22.11
C ASP A 55 -3.51 -11.20 21.92
N PRO A 56 -4.75 -11.43 22.39
CA PRO A 56 -5.84 -10.45 22.32
C PRO A 56 -5.50 -9.08 22.90
N ASP A 57 -4.77 -9.03 24.02
CA ASP A 57 -4.46 -7.77 24.71
C ASP A 57 -3.45 -6.94 23.91
N GLU A 58 -2.39 -7.58 23.39
CA GLU A 58 -1.41 -6.93 22.50
C GLU A 58 -2.07 -6.46 21.19
N ILE A 59 -3.02 -7.24 20.65
CA ILE A 59 -3.79 -6.85 19.47
C ILE A 59 -4.63 -5.60 19.76
N GLU A 60 -5.33 -5.54 20.89
CA GLU A 60 -6.18 -4.39 21.24
C GLU A 60 -5.37 -3.10 21.40
N GLU A 61 -4.21 -3.17 22.07
CA GLU A 61 -3.28 -2.03 22.16
C GLU A 61 -2.81 -1.59 20.76
N GLY A 62 -2.40 -2.55 19.93
CA GLY A 62 -1.97 -2.30 18.56
C GLY A 62 -3.06 -1.65 17.70
N LEU A 63 -4.31 -2.08 17.85
CA LEU A 63 -5.46 -1.50 17.14
C LEU A 63 -5.68 -0.03 17.50
N GLY A 64 -5.49 0.34 18.77
CA GLY A 64 -5.54 1.73 19.22
C GLY A 64 -4.48 2.61 18.56
N ILE A 65 -3.25 2.10 18.44
CA ILE A 65 -2.15 2.78 17.75
C ILE A 65 -2.48 2.96 16.26
N VAL A 66 -2.93 1.89 15.59
CA VAL A 66 -3.29 1.91 14.17
C VAL A 66 -4.43 2.88 13.89
N GLN A 67 -5.45 2.90 14.76
CA GLN A 67 -6.57 3.83 14.63
C GLN A 67 -6.10 5.29 14.73
N THR A 68 -5.27 5.62 15.71
CA THR A 68 -4.72 6.97 15.89
C THR A 68 -3.86 7.40 14.70
N GLN A 69 -3.03 6.48 14.20
CA GLN A 69 -2.20 6.69 13.01
C GLN A 69 -3.04 6.99 11.77
N LEU A 70 -4.05 6.15 11.48
CA LEU A 70 -4.91 6.32 10.32
C LEU A 70 -5.74 7.61 10.42
N GLN A 71 -6.32 7.91 11.58
CA GLN A 71 -7.10 9.15 11.79
C GLN A 71 -6.24 10.41 11.67
N GLY A 72 -5.03 10.39 12.22
CA GLY A 72 -4.15 11.57 12.24
C GLY A 72 -3.38 11.80 10.94
N ARG A 73 -3.20 10.77 10.11
CA ARG A 73 -2.28 10.82 8.96
C ARG A 73 -2.94 10.61 7.61
N THR A 74 -4.18 10.16 7.53
CA THR A 74 -4.88 10.05 6.24
C THR A 74 -5.67 11.34 5.98
N VAL A 75 -5.52 11.89 4.77
CA VAL A 75 -6.25 13.09 4.37
C VAL A 75 -7.60 12.66 3.80
N ARG A 76 -8.70 13.06 4.45
CA ARG A 76 -10.05 12.84 3.92
C ARG A 76 -10.42 13.98 2.96
N SER A 77 -11.37 13.72 2.07
CA SER A 77 -11.90 14.77 1.19
C SER A 77 -12.43 15.94 2.00
N GLY A 78 -11.91 17.14 1.76
CA GLY A 78 -12.24 18.36 2.51
C GLY A 78 -11.23 18.74 3.60
N ASP A 79 -10.33 17.82 4.01
CA ASP A 79 -9.30 18.09 5.03
C ASP A 79 -7.97 18.58 4.43
N GLU A 80 -7.90 18.81 3.12
CA GLU A 80 -6.64 19.12 2.43
C GLU A 80 -6.01 20.42 2.97
N GLU A 81 -6.81 21.47 3.13
CA GLU A 81 -6.33 22.75 3.68
C GLU A 81 -6.02 22.67 5.17
N LEU A 82 -6.66 21.76 5.92
CA LEU A 82 -6.37 21.55 7.34
C LEU A 82 -4.96 20.99 7.53
N PHE A 83 -4.56 20.01 6.71
CA PHE A 83 -3.20 19.47 6.75
C PHE A 83 -2.15 20.50 6.32
N LYS A 84 -2.45 21.30 5.28
CA LYS A 84 -1.57 22.40 4.85
C LYS A 84 -1.41 23.47 5.93
N ALA A 85 -2.51 23.85 6.60
CA ALA A 85 -2.49 24.80 7.71
C ALA A 85 -1.66 24.28 8.88
N ARG A 86 -1.85 23.02 9.29
CA ARG A 86 -1.02 22.38 10.33
C ARG A 86 0.45 22.36 9.97
N ALA A 87 0.80 22.00 8.73
CA ALA A 87 2.19 22.06 8.28
C ALA A 87 2.78 23.47 8.44
N ARG A 88 1.99 24.51 8.17
CA ARG A 88 2.39 25.92 8.33
C ARG A 88 2.49 26.38 9.78
N GLU A 89 1.52 26.02 10.61
CA GLU A 89 1.40 26.49 12.00
C GLU A 89 2.36 25.72 12.93
N ASP A 90 2.44 24.41 12.76
CA ASP A 90 3.25 23.50 13.59
C ASP A 90 4.65 23.25 12.99
N GLY A 91 4.92 23.84 11.82
CA GLY A 91 6.16 23.66 11.03
C GLY A 91 6.22 22.35 10.24
N SER A 92 5.51 21.31 10.68
CA SER A 92 5.42 20.04 9.95
C SER A 92 4.14 19.26 10.25
N VAL A 93 3.72 18.42 9.31
CA VAL A 93 2.65 17.43 9.50
C VAL A 93 3.08 16.09 8.94
N LYS A 94 2.65 14.99 9.58
CA LYS A 94 2.84 13.64 9.04
C LYS A 94 1.56 13.19 8.36
N LEU A 95 1.70 12.61 7.16
CA LEU A 95 0.59 12.04 6.42
C LEU A 95 0.97 10.73 5.73
N ILE A 96 -0.03 9.95 5.34
CA ILE A 96 0.12 8.77 4.50
C ILE A 96 -0.45 9.12 3.13
N ASP A 97 0.41 9.13 2.11
CA ASP A 97 0.01 9.44 0.74
C ASP A 97 0.84 8.64 -0.26
N ILE A 98 0.35 8.55 -1.49
CA ILE A 98 1.16 8.12 -2.61
C ILE A 98 2.13 9.24 -2.99
N VAL A 99 3.43 8.95 -2.96
CA VAL A 99 4.48 9.91 -3.32
C VAL A 99 4.89 9.65 -4.77
N ARG A 100 4.81 10.72 -5.57
CA ARG A 100 5.38 10.76 -6.93
C ARG A 100 6.40 11.88 -7.01
N ALA A 101 7.33 11.78 -7.95
CA ALA A 101 8.26 12.84 -8.27
C ALA A 101 8.53 12.91 -9.76
N LYS A 102 9.00 14.06 -10.20
CA LYS A 102 9.46 14.31 -11.57
C LYS A 102 10.68 15.20 -11.55
N LEU A 103 11.52 15.08 -12.56
CA LEU A 103 12.58 16.05 -12.81
C LEU A 103 11.95 17.36 -13.29
N ASP A 104 12.35 18.48 -12.71
CA ASP A 104 12.11 19.84 -13.21
C ASP A 104 13.38 20.35 -13.90
N PRO A 105 13.52 20.18 -15.24
CA PRO A 105 14.75 20.52 -15.94
C PRO A 105 15.04 22.02 -15.96
N LYS A 106 14.03 22.86 -15.71
CA LYS A 106 14.20 24.33 -15.71
C LYS A 106 14.99 24.80 -14.48
N ASN A 107 14.90 24.05 -13.39
CA ASN A 107 15.51 24.39 -12.11
C ASN A 107 16.53 23.34 -11.65
N ASP A 108 16.82 22.34 -12.49
CA ASP A 108 17.75 21.24 -12.21
C ASP A 108 17.52 20.59 -10.84
N ARG A 109 16.25 20.25 -10.55
CA ARG A 109 15.84 19.64 -9.28
C ARG A 109 14.70 18.67 -9.46
N TYR A 110 14.52 17.78 -8.50
CA TYR A 110 13.29 17.00 -8.41
C TYR A 110 12.19 17.76 -7.68
N VAL A 111 10.96 17.54 -8.10
CA VAL A 111 9.76 18.01 -7.39
C VAL A 111 8.81 16.84 -7.17
N ALA A 112 8.24 16.76 -5.97
CA ALA A 112 7.31 15.73 -5.57
C ALA A 112 5.84 16.19 -5.68
N GLU A 113 4.96 15.19 -5.74
CA GLU A 113 3.51 15.33 -5.75
C GLU A 113 2.91 14.48 -4.60
N LEU A 114 1.99 15.10 -3.86
CA LEU A 114 1.14 14.46 -2.84
C LEU A 114 -0.33 14.66 -3.26
N PRO A 115 -0.93 13.69 -3.98
CA PRO A 115 -2.26 13.84 -4.55
C PRO A 115 -3.36 14.10 -3.51
N SER A 116 -3.23 13.52 -2.32
CA SER A 116 -4.23 13.67 -1.25
C SER A 116 -4.28 15.11 -0.72
N LEU A 117 -3.21 15.90 -0.92
CA LEU A 117 -3.18 17.34 -0.61
C LEU A 117 -3.33 18.22 -1.85
N THR A 118 -3.49 17.67 -3.05
CA THR A 118 -3.48 18.41 -4.33
C THR A 118 -2.21 19.25 -4.54
N LEU A 119 -1.09 18.82 -3.98
CA LEU A 119 0.20 19.51 -4.08
C LEU A 119 1.05 18.82 -5.16
N ASN A 120 1.39 19.54 -6.22
CA ASN A 120 2.10 18.99 -7.40
C ASN A 120 3.55 19.47 -7.56
N ASN A 121 3.97 20.41 -6.72
CA ASN A 121 5.29 21.03 -6.75
C ASN A 121 5.80 21.16 -5.31
N ILE A 122 6.30 20.06 -4.76
CA ILE A 122 6.86 20.01 -3.40
C ILE A 122 8.37 19.78 -3.52
N GLN A 123 9.16 20.47 -2.72
CA GLN A 123 10.61 20.24 -2.73
C GLN A 123 10.94 18.87 -2.14
N ILE A 124 11.86 18.16 -2.77
CA ILE A 124 12.37 16.88 -2.28
C ILE A 124 13.86 16.79 -2.60
N ALA A 125 14.65 16.27 -1.66
CA ALA A 125 16.08 16.15 -1.84
C ALA A 125 16.44 15.02 -2.82
N ASP A 126 17.45 15.24 -3.67
CA ASP A 126 17.94 14.27 -4.66
C ASP A 126 18.20 12.88 -4.09
N HIS A 127 18.80 12.79 -2.90
CA HIS A 127 19.12 11.50 -2.28
C HIS A 127 17.85 10.70 -1.97
N LEU A 128 16.79 11.34 -1.48
CA LEU A 128 15.50 10.66 -1.23
C LEU A 128 14.91 10.08 -2.51
N VAL A 129 15.07 10.79 -3.63
CA VAL A 129 14.63 10.33 -4.96
C VAL A 129 15.45 9.14 -5.44
N ARG A 130 16.78 9.21 -5.32
CA ARG A 130 17.70 8.13 -5.75
C ARG A 130 17.52 6.86 -4.91
N GLU A 131 17.29 7.00 -3.61
CA GLU A 131 17.01 5.86 -2.72
C GLU A 131 15.64 5.23 -2.99
N ASN A 132 14.72 5.95 -3.64
CA ASN A 132 13.36 5.51 -3.88
C ASN A 132 12.90 5.81 -5.32
N GLU A 133 13.64 5.34 -6.33
CA GLU A 133 13.43 5.64 -7.75
C GLU A 133 11.99 5.42 -8.26
N ARG A 134 11.21 4.56 -7.60
CA ARG A 134 9.79 4.31 -7.88
C ARG A 134 8.93 5.57 -7.83
N MET A 135 9.35 6.62 -7.13
CA MET A 135 8.63 7.90 -7.19
C MET A 135 8.64 8.53 -8.58
N LEU A 136 9.66 8.25 -9.42
CA LEU A 136 9.80 8.78 -10.78
C LEU A 136 8.95 8.06 -11.83
N THR A 137 8.25 7.00 -11.44
CA THR A 137 7.31 6.27 -12.31
C THR A 137 5.88 6.51 -11.86
N ASP A 138 5.25 5.53 -11.21
CA ASP A 138 3.84 5.60 -10.79
C ASP A 138 3.66 6.01 -9.32
N GLY A 139 4.76 6.08 -8.57
CA GLY A 139 4.79 6.37 -7.14
C GLY A 139 4.56 5.16 -6.25
N PHE A 140 4.56 5.40 -4.94
CA PHE A 140 4.27 4.39 -3.91
C PHE A 140 3.73 5.06 -2.66
N TYR A 141 2.94 4.33 -1.86
CA TYR A 141 2.46 4.86 -0.58
C TYR A 141 3.59 4.94 0.45
N ALA A 142 3.67 6.05 1.16
CA ALA A 142 4.66 6.29 2.21
C ALA A 142 4.04 7.04 3.38
N GLU A 143 4.63 6.87 4.56
CA GLU A 143 4.50 7.86 5.63
C GLU A 143 5.43 9.04 5.28
N VAL A 144 4.84 10.20 5.02
CA VAL A 144 5.53 11.41 4.58
C VAL A 144 5.51 12.43 5.70
N THR A 145 6.66 13.05 5.96
CA THR A 145 6.70 14.31 6.72
C THR A 145 6.63 15.44 5.71
N LEU A 146 5.65 16.31 5.83
CA LEU A 146 5.50 17.53 5.03
C LEU A 146 5.81 18.73 5.90
N GLU A 147 6.83 19.48 5.53
CA GLU A 147 7.21 20.73 6.19
C GLU A 147 6.77 21.93 5.35
N TYR A 148 6.47 23.02 6.05
CA TYR A 148 6.21 24.32 5.44
C TYR A 148 7.28 25.31 5.88
N ASP A 149 7.96 25.93 4.93
CA ASP A 149 8.97 26.96 5.19
C ASP A 149 8.66 28.23 4.39
N ALA A 150 8.21 29.26 5.10
CA ALA A 150 7.88 30.55 4.51
C ALA A 150 9.11 31.35 4.06
N ILE A 151 10.26 31.16 4.73
CA ILE A 151 11.48 31.94 4.50
C ILE A 151 12.20 31.40 3.26
N LEU A 152 12.28 30.07 3.14
CA LEU A 152 12.83 29.44 1.94
C LEU A 152 11.98 29.69 0.68
N ALA A 153 10.68 30.00 0.81
CA ALA A 153 9.82 30.27 -0.34
C ALA A 153 10.29 31.48 -1.16
N GLU A 154 10.95 32.47 -0.55
CA GLU A 154 11.51 33.63 -1.26
C GLU A 154 12.77 33.25 -2.07
N GLU A 155 13.58 32.30 -1.60
CA GLU A 155 14.81 31.85 -2.25
C GLU A 155 14.60 30.71 -3.27
N THR A 156 13.65 29.82 -3.03
CA THR A 156 13.41 28.60 -3.84
C THR A 156 12.33 28.75 -4.92
N LYS A 157 12.14 29.98 -5.40
CA LYS A 157 11.15 30.35 -6.43
C LYS A 157 9.71 30.01 -6.04
N GLY A 158 9.34 30.20 -4.77
CA GLY A 158 7.95 30.14 -4.32
C GLY A 158 7.40 28.74 -4.02
N LEU A 159 8.22 27.75 -3.68
CA LEU A 159 7.75 26.44 -3.22
C LEU A 159 7.83 26.34 -1.68
N PRO A 160 6.78 26.68 -0.93
CA PRO A 160 6.87 26.70 0.53
C PRO A 160 6.84 25.30 1.16
N PHE A 161 6.41 24.27 0.43
CA PHE A 161 6.31 22.90 0.94
C PHE A 161 7.55 22.08 0.58
N ARG A 162 8.02 21.27 1.55
CA ARG A 162 9.12 20.33 1.34
C ARG A 162 8.89 18.98 2.04
N ILE A 163 9.47 17.92 1.48
CA ILE A 163 9.51 16.58 2.07
C ILE A 163 10.93 16.35 2.62
N PRO A 164 11.18 16.59 3.92
CA PRO A 164 12.47 16.28 4.55
C PRO A 164 12.72 14.77 4.69
N SER A 165 11.65 13.97 4.83
CA SER A 165 11.73 12.54 5.05
C SER A 165 10.45 11.84 4.62
N LEU A 166 10.62 10.62 4.12
CA LEU A 166 9.53 9.70 3.85
C LEU A 166 9.96 8.29 4.25
N ARG A 167 8.99 7.45 4.61
CA ARG A 167 9.19 6.03 4.86
C ARG A 167 8.24 5.24 3.96
N PRO A 168 8.75 4.47 2.99
CA PRO A 168 7.92 3.62 2.16
C PRO A 168 7.08 2.66 3.01
N ILE A 169 5.81 2.50 2.64
CA ILE A 169 4.93 1.48 3.19
C ILE A 169 5.20 0.18 2.44
N GLN A 170 6.10 -0.63 3.01
CA GLN A 170 6.61 -1.90 2.45
C GLN A 170 6.77 -2.91 3.57
N MET A 171 6.95 -4.20 3.24
CA MET A 171 7.21 -5.21 4.26
C MET A 171 8.39 -4.83 5.15
N SER A 172 8.19 -4.97 6.46
CA SER A 172 9.12 -4.55 7.52
C SER A 172 10.34 -5.46 7.65
N ASN A 173 10.28 -6.70 7.16
CA ASN A 173 11.32 -7.70 7.36
C ASN A 173 11.98 -8.14 6.03
N PRO A 174 13.31 -7.96 5.88
CA PRO A 174 14.03 -8.29 4.65
C PRO A 174 14.19 -9.81 4.39
N ASP A 175 14.09 -10.68 5.40
CA ASP A 175 14.26 -12.13 5.26
C ASP A 175 12.93 -12.90 5.11
N VAL A 176 11.92 -12.25 4.54
CA VAL A 176 10.61 -12.87 4.30
C VAL A 176 10.72 -14.12 3.42
N LEU A 177 11.59 -14.13 2.41
CA LEU A 177 11.74 -15.28 1.52
C LEU A 177 12.39 -16.47 2.22
N GLY A 178 13.37 -16.24 3.08
CA GLY A 178 13.97 -17.28 3.91
C GLY A 178 12.96 -17.87 4.89
N ALA A 179 12.20 -17.02 5.56
CA ALA A 179 11.11 -17.43 6.44
C ALA A 179 10.05 -18.28 5.70
N MET A 180 9.58 -17.82 4.53
CA MET A 180 8.62 -18.58 3.70
C MET A 180 9.16 -19.93 3.23
N ALA A 181 10.42 -19.98 2.79
CA ALA A 181 11.03 -21.23 2.33
C ALA A 181 11.19 -22.27 3.45
N LYS A 182 11.50 -21.81 4.67
CA LYS A 182 11.57 -22.66 5.86
C LYS A 182 10.17 -23.15 6.25
N ALA A 183 9.24 -22.21 6.45
CA ALA A 183 7.87 -22.48 6.88
C ALA A 183 7.11 -23.40 5.92
N ARG A 184 7.37 -23.34 4.61
CA ARG A 184 6.73 -24.22 3.62
C ARG A 184 6.78 -25.70 4.00
N ARG A 185 7.83 -26.15 4.70
CA ARG A 185 7.99 -27.56 5.10
C ARG A 185 6.97 -28.02 6.14
N ASP A 186 6.38 -27.08 6.86
CA ASP A 186 5.44 -27.33 7.95
C ASP A 186 3.99 -27.49 7.45
N PHE A 187 3.75 -27.25 6.15
CA PHE A 187 2.43 -27.34 5.51
C PHE A 187 2.35 -28.51 4.52
N THR A 188 1.21 -29.17 4.47
CA THR A 188 0.84 -29.99 3.30
C THR A 188 0.66 -29.10 2.05
N ALA A 189 0.60 -29.72 0.87
CA ALA A 189 0.36 -28.98 -0.37
C ALA A 189 -1.02 -28.30 -0.38
N GLU A 190 -2.02 -28.91 0.25
CA GLU A 190 -3.37 -28.36 0.33
C GLU A 190 -3.43 -27.18 1.31
N GLU A 191 -2.93 -27.35 2.53
CA GLU A 191 -2.85 -26.28 3.54
C GLU A 191 -2.08 -25.07 3.00
N TRP A 192 -0.97 -25.29 2.28
CA TRP A 192 -0.21 -24.21 1.67
C TRP A 192 -1.04 -23.43 0.63
N ARG A 193 -1.80 -24.12 -0.23
CA ARG A 193 -2.70 -23.44 -1.19
C ARG A 193 -3.76 -22.63 -0.47
N HIS A 194 -4.36 -23.19 0.57
CA HIS A 194 -5.38 -22.53 1.38
C HIS A 194 -4.80 -21.29 2.09
N PHE A 195 -3.59 -21.40 2.64
CA PHE A 195 -2.87 -20.30 3.27
C PHE A 195 -2.63 -19.14 2.29
N LEU A 196 -2.15 -19.45 1.07
CA LEU A 196 -1.96 -18.43 0.04
C LEU A 196 -3.28 -17.72 -0.33
N MET A 197 -4.41 -18.44 -0.40
CA MET A 197 -5.72 -17.81 -0.65
C MET A 197 -6.19 -16.93 0.52
N ARG A 198 -6.01 -17.37 1.77
CA ARG A 198 -6.32 -16.54 2.95
C ARG A 198 -5.45 -15.29 3.02
N SER A 199 -4.19 -15.38 2.59
CA SER A 199 -3.28 -14.23 2.54
C SER A 199 -3.77 -13.11 1.61
N ILE A 200 -4.60 -13.44 0.62
CA ILE A 200 -5.25 -12.48 -0.28
C ILE A 200 -6.70 -12.15 0.11
N GLY A 201 -7.13 -12.60 1.30
CA GLY A 201 -8.43 -12.28 1.90
C GLY A 201 -9.60 -13.14 1.43
N LEU A 202 -9.34 -14.29 0.79
CA LEU A 202 -10.34 -15.24 0.33
C LEU A 202 -10.37 -16.49 1.21
N GLU A 203 -11.56 -16.96 1.54
CA GLU A 203 -11.74 -18.19 2.33
C GLU A 203 -11.87 -19.41 1.41
N PRO A 204 -10.95 -20.40 1.47
CA PRO A 204 -10.96 -21.54 0.56
C PRO A 204 -12.20 -22.42 0.67
N SER A 205 -12.82 -22.54 1.85
CA SER A 205 -14.03 -23.35 2.05
C SER A 205 -15.24 -22.84 1.27
N GLU A 206 -15.23 -21.56 0.90
CA GLU A 206 -16.28 -20.90 0.12
C GLU A 206 -16.07 -21.05 -1.40
N LEU A 207 -14.99 -21.73 -1.82
CA LEU A 207 -14.59 -21.86 -3.21
C LEU A 207 -14.50 -23.34 -3.62
N ASP A 208 -15.08 -23.67 -4.76
CA ASP A 208 -14.83 -24.97 -5.38
C ASP A 208 -13.38 -25.06 -5.91
N GLU A 209 -12.93 -26.29 -6.21
CA GLU A 209 -11.55 -26.54 -6.61
C GLU A 209 -11.15 -25.78 -7.90
N ALA A 210 -12.11 -25.54 -8.80
CA ALA A 210 -11.85 -24.79 -10.03
C ALA A 210 -11.64 -23.29 -9.73
N ALA A 211 -12.48 -22.70 -8.90
CA ALA A 211 -12.37 -21.32 -8.45
C ALA A 211 -11.07 -21.10 -7.65
N GLN A 212 -10.71 -22.04 -6.79
CA GLN A 212 -9.43 -22.05 -6.09
C GLN A 212 -8.23 -21.97 -7.06
N LYS A 213 -8.22 -22.79 -8.12
CA LYS A 213 -7.15 -22.76 -9.14
C LYS A 213 -7.10 -21.41 -9.87
N VAL A 214 -8.24 -20.82 -10.23
CA VAL A 214 -8.31 -19.50 -10.86
C VAL A 214 -7.75 -18.42 -9.95
N VAL A 215 -8.08 -18.48 -8.66
CA VAL A 215 -7.56 -17.55 -7.65
C VAL A 215 -6.03 -17.62 -7.56
N LEU A 216 -5.46 -18.84 -7.53
CA LEU A 216 -4.00 -19.01 -7.55
C LEU A 216 -3.38 -18.48 -8.85
N LEU A 217 -4.01 -18.72 -10.00
CA LEU A 217 -3.53 -18.24 -11.30
C LEU A 217 -3.45 -16.70 -11.35
N ARG A 218 -4.38 -16.00 -10.71
CA ARG A 218 -4.35 -14.54 -10.61
C ARG A 218 -3.13 -13.99 -9.87
N MET A 219 -2.48 -14.80 -9.03
CA MET A 219 -1.27 -14.39 -8.31
C MET A 219 0.02 -14.57 -9.12
N VAL A 220 0.00 -15.40 -10.16
CA VAL A 220 1.19 -15.69 -10.99
C VAL A 220 1.85 -14.43 -11.57
N PRO A 221 1.12 -13.42 -12.09
CA PRO A 221 1.74 -12.19 -12.60
C PRO A 221 2.57 -11.40 -11.58
N PHE A 222 2.40 -11.63 -10.26
CA PHE A 222 3.20 -10.96 -9.24
C PHE A 222 4.58 -11.58 -9.04
N VAL A 223 4.74 -12.85 -9.41
CA VAL A 223 5.96 -13.62 -9.14
C VAL A 223 6.69 -14.04 -10.41
N GLU A 224 5.97 -14.20 -11.52
CA GLU A 224 6.52 -14.55 -12.83
C GLU A 224 6.69 -13.33 -13.72
N ARG A 225 7.93 -13.08 -14.14
CA ARG A 225 8.25 -12.01 -15.09
C ARG A 225 7.72 -12.37 -16.48
N ASN A 226 7.25 -11.37 -17.22
CA ASN A 226 6.74 -11.52 -18.60
C ASN A 226 5.56 -12.51 -18.73
N TYR A 227 4.79 -12.71 -17.65
CA TYR A 227 3.58 -13.52 -17.68
C TYR A 227 2.36 -12.67 -18.08
N ASN A 228 1.77 -12.96 -19.23
CA ASN A 228 0.58 -12.28 -19.71
C ASN A 228 -0.65 -13.18 -19.53
N MET A 229 -1.70 -12.64 -18.91
CA MET A 229 -2.94 -13.37 -18.65
C MET A 229 -4.15 -12.57 -19.13
N VAL A 230 -5.13 -13.27 -19.72
CA VAL A 230 -6.45 -12.71 -20.04
C VAL A 230 -7.48 -13.47 -19.22
N GLU A 231 -8.21 -12.76 -18.36
CA GLU A 231 -9.31 -13.33 -17.59
C GLU A 231 -10.65 -12.75 -18.04
N LEU A 232 -11.55 -13.62 -18.50
CA LEU A 232 -12.92 -13.27 -18.86
C LEU A 232 -13.86 -13.77 -17.77
N GLY A 233 -14.70 -12.89 -17.25
CA GLY A 233 -15.71 -13.30 -16.28
C GLY A 233 -16.71 -12.19 -15.95
N PRO A 234 -17.87 -12.53 -15.36
CA PRO A 234 -18.92 -11.58 -14.99
C PRO A 234 -18.45 -10.43 -14.10
N ARG A 235 -19.20 -9.33 -14.04
CA ARG A 235 -18.90 -8.22 -13.10
C ARG A 235 -18.99 -8.73 -11.65
N GLY A 236 -18.17 -8.17 -10.76
CA GLY A 236 -18.20 -8.50 -9.33
C GLY A 236 -17.37 -9.73 -8.90
N THR A 237 -16.68 -10.43 -9.81
CA THR A 237 -15.89 -11.63 -9.48
C THR A 237 -14.49 -11.36 -8.90
N GLY A 238 -14.23 -10.15 -8.40
CA GLY A 238 -12.96 -9.79 -7.77
C GLY A 238 -11.75 -9.67 -8.71
N LYS A 239 -11.92 -9.70 -10.04
CA LYS A 239 -10.83 -9.63 -11.04
C LYS A 239 -9.84 -8.49 -10.79
N SER A 240 -10.36 -7.30 -10.55
CA SER A 240 -9.54 -6.10 -10.31
C SER A 240 -9.07 -5.98 -8.86
N HIS A 241 -9.68 -6.71 -7.92
CA HIS A 241 -9.44 -6.56 -6.50
C HIS A 241 -8.00 -6.93 -6.13
N ILE A 242 -7.54 -8.09 -6.62
CA ILE A 242 -6.19 -8.61 -6.34
C ILE A 242 -5.11 -7.61 -6.78
N TYR A 243 -5.29 -7.00 -7.96
CA TYR A 243 -4.36 -6.03 -8.54
C TYR A 243 -4.47 -4.63 -7.95
N GLN A 244 -5.48 -4.34 -7.14
CA GLN A 244 -5.59 -3.05 -6.46
C GLN A 244 -5.15 -3.11 -5.00
N GLN A 245 -5.37 -4.25 -4.34
CA GLN A 245 -5.39 -4.29 -2.89
C GLN A 245 -4.17 -4.96 -2.25
N ILE A 246 -3.43 -5.78 -3.00
CA ILE A 246 -2.48 -6.74 -2.41
C ILE A 246 -1.03 -6.31 -2.53
N SER A 247 -0.70 -5.56 -3.59
CA SER A 247 0.69 -5.22 -3.85
C SER A 247 0.83 -3.73 -4.15
N PRO A 248 1.78 -3.04 -3.50
CA PRO A 248 2.15 -1.68 -3.90
C PRO A 248 2.80 -1.65 -5.29
N TYR A 249 3.15 -2.81 -5.88
CA TYR A 249 3.73 -2.95 -7.22
C TYR A 249 2.68 -3.22 -8.31
N SER A 250 1.40 -3.26 -7.93
CA SER A 250 0.32 -3.52 -8.86
C SER A 250 -0.39 -2.25 -9.27
N HIS A 251 -0.65 -2.10 -10.57
CA HIS A 251 -1.33 -0.94 -11.13
C HIS A 251 -2.56 -1.39 -11.91
N LEU A 252 -3.73 -0.91 -11.51
CA LEU A 252 -4.96 -1.12 -12.26
C LEU A 252 -5.25 0.08 -13.15
N ILE A 253 -5.23 -0.15 -14.46
CA ILE A 253 -5.61 0.82 -15.47
C ILE A 253 -7.08 0.57 -15.84
N SER A 254 -7.99 1.44 -15.38
CA SER A 254 -9.42 1.35 -15.73
C SER A 254 -9.71 2.04 -17.06
N GLY A 255 -10.29 1.32 -18.02
CA GLY A 255 -10.50 1.77 -19.40
C GLY A 255 -11.36 3.03 -19.59
N GLY A 256 -12.03 3.54 -18.55
CA GLY A 256 -12.88 4.72 -18.64
C GLY A 256 -12.18 6.08 -18.47
N LYS A 257 -10.93 6.11 -18.00
CA LYS A 257 -10.16 7.36 -17.71
C LYS A 257 -8.86 7.49 -18.49
N VAL A 258 -8.64 6.61 -19.47
CA VAL A 258 -7.36 6.51 -20.17
C VAL A 258 -7.55 7.06 -21.58
N THR A 259 -6.94 8.21 -21.85
CA THR A 259 -6.65 8.60 -23.23
C THR A 259 -5.60 7.64 -23.79
N VAL A 260 -5.72 7.30 -25.07
CA VAL A 260 -4.93 6.27 -25.79
C VAL A 260 -3.41 6.36 -25.55
N ALA A 261 -2.90 7.55 -25.20
CA ALA A 261 -1.49 7.87 -24.99
C ALA A 261 -0.83 7.36 -23.70
N LYS A 262 -1.55 6.74 -22.75
CA LYS A 262 -0.91 6.16 -21.53
C LYS A 262 -0.61 4.67 -21.59
N MET A 263 -1.16 3.96 -22.57
CA MET A 263 -0.91 2.52 -22.75
C MET A 263 0.16 2.25 -23.82
N PHE A 264 0.45 3.26 -24.63
CA PHE A 264 1.46 3.25 -25.69
C PHE A 264 2.12 4.62 -25.73
N VAL A 265 3.42 4.66 -26.03
CA VAL A 265 4.15 5.92 -26.25
C VAL A 265 3.42 6.73 -27.32
N ASN A 266 3.07 7.98 -27.00
CA ASN A 266 2.51 8.87 -27.98
C ASN A 266 3.62 9.30 -28.96
N ASN A 267 3.64 8.72 -30.17
CA ASN A 267 4.66 9.01 -31.19
C ASN A 267 4.66 10.48 -31.68
N SER A 268 3.63 11.28 -31.35
CA SER A 268 3.62 12.72 -31.67
C SER A 268 4.20 13.61 -30.57
N SER A 269 4.16 13.19 -29.30
CA SER A 269 4.65 13.99 -28.16
C SER A 269 5.82 13.35 -27.41
N GLY A 270 6.17 12.09 -27.70
CA GLY A 270 7.25 11.34 -27.04
C GLY A 270 7.00 11.03 -25.56
N GLN A 271 5.83 11.39 -25.02
CA GLN A 271 5.47 11.10 -23.64
C GLN A 271 5.22 9.60 -23.47
N ARG A 272 5.95 9.01 -22.52
CA ARG A 272 5.77 7.64 -22.02
C ARG A 272 4.73 7.64 -20.92
#